data_AF-A0A329NSQ3-F1
#
_entry.id   AF-A0A329NSQ3-F1
#
_cell.length_a   1.000
_cell.length_b   1.000
_cell.length_c   1.000
_cell.angle_alpha   90.00
_cell.angle_beta   90.00
_cell.angle_gamma   90.00
#
_symmetry.space_group_name_H-M   'P 1'
#
loop_
_entity.id
_entity.type
_entity.pdbx_description
1 polymer ?
#
loop_
_entity_poly.entity_id
_entity_poly.type
_entity_poly.pdbx_seq_one_letter_code
_entity_poly.pdbx_strand_id
1 'polypeptide(L)'
;MSYTYNELIAVLKGLSYRQIDIQELLAQLAINFRIANHKKKLKVNDVFNRRKLERKVEKAFNSGDTESVDADLAARIQIANEHFANKFKGKGE
;
A
#
# COMPACT_ATOMS: atom_id res chain seq x y z
N MET A 1 -16.34 -5.91 20.73
CA MET A 1 -16.00 -5.91 19.29
C MET A 1 -17.30 -5.99 18.51
N SER A 2 -17.66 -4.94 17.77
CA SER A 2 -18.89 -4.94 16.95
C SER A 2 -18.70 -5.85 15.73
N TYR A 3 -19.72 -6.64 15.35
CA TYR A 3 -19.68 -7.51 14.16
C TYR A 3 -19.29 -6.74 12.90
N THR A 4 -19.79 -5.50 12.78
CA THR A 4 -19.49 -4.58 11.67
C THR A 4 -18.01 -4.22 11.54
N TYR A 5 -17.27 -4.18 12.65
CA TYR A 5 -15.83 -3.87 12.64
C TYR A 5 -15.01 -5.04 12.08
N ASN A 6 -15.35 -6.26 12.47
CA ASN A 6 -14.67 -7.46 11.95
C ASN A 6 -14.96 -7.66 10.46
N GLU A 7 -16.20 -7.41 10.02
CA GLU A 7 -16.57 -7.44 8.61
C GLU A 7 -15.80 -6.40 7.80
N LEU A 8 -15.70 -5.16 8.29
CA LEU A 8 -14.93 -4.11 7.64
C LEU A 8 -13.45 -4.49 7.49
N ILE A 9 -12.82 -5.04 8.55
CA ILE A 9 -11.44 -5.52 8.50
C ILE A 9 -11.29 -6.63 7.46
N ALA A 10 -12.21 -7.59 7.42
CA ALA A 10 -12.18 -8.68 6.45
C ALA A 10 -12.24 -8.16 5.01
N VAL A 11 -13.11 -7.16 4.74
CA VAL A 11 -13.22 -6.51 3.43
C VAL A 11 -11.92 -5.79 3.06
N LEU A 12 -11.35 -5.00 3.97
CA LEU A 12 -10.10 -4.26 3.73
C LEU A 12 -8.90 -5.20 3.50
N LYS A 13 -8.85 -6.31 4.25
CA LYS A 13 -7.84 -7.35 4.07
C LYS A 13 -8.00 -8.03 2.71
N GLY A 14 -9.23 -8.35 2.30
CA GLY A 14 -9.54 -8.88 0.97
C GLY A 14 -9.12 -7.95 -0.18
N LEU A 15 -9.39 -6.65 -0.06
CA LEU A 15 -8.95 -5.64 -1.04
C LEU A 15 -7.43 -5.56 -1.13
N SER A 16 -6.74 -5.70 0.00
CA SER A 16 -5.28 -5.71 0.06
C SER A 16 -4.69 -6.92 -0.68
N TYR A 17 -5.27 -8.11 -0.53
CA TYR A 17 -4.88 -9.29 -1.31
C TYR A 17 -5.16 -9.12 -2.81
N ARG A 18 -6.31 -8.55 -3.17
CA ARG A 18 -6.62 -8.25 -4.58
C ARG A 18 -5.57 -7.32 -5.20
N GLN A 19 -5.06 -6.35 -4.44
CA GLN A 19 -4.00 -5.47 -4.91
C GLN A 19 -2.68 -6.23 -5.17
N ILE A 20 -2.37 -7.26 -4.37
CA ILE A 20 -1.20 -8.13 -4.59
C ILE A 20 -1.34 -8.90 -5.90
N ASP A 21 -2.53 -9.43 -6.20
CA ASP A 21 -2.76 -10.15 -7.46
C ASP A 21 -2.58 -9.23 -8.68
N ILE A 22 -3.02 -7.97 -8.58
CA ILE A 22 -2.78 -6.96 -9.63
C ILE A 22 -1.29 -6.68 -9.81
N GLN A 23 -0.54 -6.55 -8.71
CA GLN A 23 0.91 -6.34 -8.76
C GLN A 23 1.64 -7.54 -9.38
N GLU A 24 1.17 -8.76 -9.14
CA GLU A 24 1.70 -9.96 -9.77
C GLU A 24 1.52 -9.93 -11.29
N LEU A 25 0.32 -9.56 -11.76
CA LEU A 25 0.04 -9.42 -13.18
C LEU A 25 0.94 -8.35 -13.83
N LEU A 26 1.12 -7.21 -13.18
CA LEU A 26 2.00 -6.14 -13.64
C LEU A 26 3.47 -6.58 -13.68
N ALA A 27 3.93 -7.33 -12.67
CA ALA A 27 5.26 -7.88 -12.64
C ALA A 27 5.49 -8.87 -13.79
N GLN A 28 4.51 -9.73 -14.07
CA GLN A 28 4.55 -10.64 -15.20
C GLN A 28 4.62 -9.88 -16.54
N LEU A 29 3.81 -8.85 -16.71
CA LEU A 29 3.86 -7.98 -17.90
C LEU A 29 5.22 -7.31 -18.06
N ALA A 30 5.79 -6.76 -16.98
CA ALA A 30 7.09 -6.12 -17.00
C ALA A 30 8.23 -7.10 -17.38
N ILE A 31 8.17 -8.33 -16.87
CA ILE A 31 9.12 -9.40 -17.25
C ILE A 31 8.98 -9.74 -18.73
N ASN A 32 7.75 -9.94 -19.21
CA ASN A 32 7.49 -10.26 -20.62
C ASN A 32 7.98 -9.13 -21.55
N PHE A 33 7.69 -7.87 -21.20
CA PHE A 33 8.16 -6.71 -21.95
C PHE A 33 9.69 -6.63 -22.00
N ARG A 34 10.36 -6.96 -20.89
CA ARG A 34 11.82 -6.95 -20.86
C ARG A 34 12.43 -8.06 -21.72
N ILE A 35 11.85 -9.26 -21.68
CA ILE A 35 12.24 -10.39 -22.54
C ILE A 35 12.05 -10.01 -24.02
N ALA A 36 10.90 -9.41 -24.36
CA ALA A 36 10.60 -8.94 -25.72
C ALA A 36 11.61 -7.89 -26.21
N ASN A 37 12.15 -7.06 -25.31
CA ASN A 37 13.19 -6.08 -25.63
C ASN A 37 14.63 -6.65 -25.59
N HIS A 38 14.80 -7.97 -25.72
CA HIS A 38 16.10 -8.67 -25.76
C HIS A 38 17.07 -8.35 -24.61
N LYS A 39 16.57 -7.87 -23.46
CA LYS A 39 17.40 -7.64 -22.28
C LYS A 39 17.58 -8.95 -21.50
N LYS A 40 18.69 -9.07 -20.74
CA LYS A 40 18.97 -10.24 -19.88
C LYS A 40 17.75 -10.61 -19.02
N LYS A 41 17.48 -11.92 -18.91
CA LYS A 41 16.43 -12.50 -18.05
C LYS A 41 16.61 -11.99 -16.61
N LEU A 42 15.54 -11.43 -16.01
CA LEU A 42 15.50 -11.16 -14.57
C LEU A 42 15.04 -12.38 -13.80
N LYS A 43 15.48 -12.51 -12.56
CA LYS A 43 14.86 -13.45 -11.63
C LYS A 43 13.51 -12.86 -11.22
N VAL A 44 12.46 -13.68 -11.27
CA VAL A 44 11.09 -13.26 -10.91
C VAL A 44 11.06 -12.66 -9.50
N ASN A 45 11.81 -13.27 -8.57
CA ASN A 45 11.90 -12.82 -7.16
C ASN A 45 12.51 -11.42 -6.99
N ASP A 46 13.26 -10.91 -7.96
CA ASP A 46 13.83 -9.55 -7.92
C ASP A 46 12.77 -8.50 -8.32
N VAL A 47 11.77 -8.90 -9.12
CA VAL A 47 10.68 -8.02 -9.59
C VAL A 47 9.49 -8.07 -8.65
N PHE A 48 9.14 -9.27 -8.18
CA PHE A 48 7.97 -9.48 -7.34
C PHE A 48 8.15 -10.66 -6.39
N ASN A 49 7.76 -10.46 -5.14
CA ASN A 49 7.78 -11.50 -4.12
C ASN A 49 6.44 -11.52 -3.37
N ARG A 50 5.55 -12.40 -3.80
CA ARG A 50 4.19 -12.55 -3.27
C ARG A 50 4.20 -12.76 -1.76
N ARG A 51 5.01 -13.70 -1.26
CA ARG A 51 5.12 -14.04 0.17
C ARG A 51 5.53 -12.84 1.02
N LYS A 52 6.43 -11.98 0.51
CA LYS A 52 6.85 -10.77 1.22
C LYS A 52 5.70 -9.76 1.37
N LEU A 53 4.86 -9.64 0.35
CA LEU A 53 3.71 -8.74 0.36
C LEU A 53 2.56 -9.28 1.21
N GLU A 54 2.26 -10.57 1.11
CA GLU A 54 1.25 -11.23 1.96
C GLU A 54 1.61 -11.09 3.44
N ARG A 55 2.87 -11.28 3.82
CA ARG A 55 3.35 -11.04 5.20
C ARG A 55 3.19 -9.59 5.65
N LYS A 56 3.31 -8.60 4.74
CA LYS A 56 3.07 -7.19 5.07
C LYS A 56 1.59 -6.94 5.34
N VAL A 57 0.70 -7.53 4.52
CA VAL A 57 -0.74 -7.47 4.74
C VAL A 57 -1.10 -8.14 6.07
N GLU A 58 -0.60 -9.34 6.33
CA GLU A 58 -0.83 -10.03 7.60
C GLU A 58 -0.35 -9.21 8.80
N LYS A 59 0.83 -8.60 8.72
CA LYS A 59 1.30 -7.70 9.79
C LYS A 59 0.36 -6.52 10.00
N ALA A 60 -0.02 -5.81 8.94
CA ALA A 60 -0.87 -4.62 9.02
C ALA A 60 -2.26 -4.89 9.63
N PHE A 61 -2.77 -6.12 9.52
CA PHE A 61 -4.10 -6.49 10.03
C PHE A 61 -4.06 -7.37 11.29
N ASN A 62 -2.92 -7.96 11.65
CA ASN A 62 -2.75 -8.79 12.86
C ASN A 62 -2.04 -8.05 14.00
N SER A 63 -1.46 -6.87 13.77
CA SER A 63 -0.86 -6.07 14.84
C SER A 63 -1.96 -5.48 15.73
N GLY A 64 -2.31 -6.22 16.78
CA GLY A 64 -2.84 -5.66 18.04
C GLY A 64 -1.78 -4.86 18.81
N ASP A 65 -0.55 -4.81 18.31
CA ASP A 65 0.52 -3.98 18.83
C ASP A 65 0.40 -2.57 18.28
N THR A 66 0.33 -1.62 19.20
CA THR A 66 0.60 -0.20 19.03
C THR A 66 1.96 0.02 18.38
N GLU A 67 2.06 -0.16 17.06
CA GLU A 67 3.10 0.48 16.29
C GLU A 67 2.74 1.97 16.23
N SER A 68 3.50 2.76 16.98
CA SER A 68 3.50 4.21 16.93
C SER A 68 3.35 4.65 15.48
N VAL A 69 2.27 5.39 15.18
CA VAL A 69 2.13 6.09 13.90
C VAL A 69 3.49 6.72 13.60
N ASP A 70 4.11 6.26 12.51
CA ASP A 70 5.44 6.69 12.11
C ASP A 70 5.46 8.22 12.19
N ALA A 71 6.23 8.78 13.12
CA ALA A 71 6.11 10.20 13.48
C ALA A 71 6.32 11.10 12.24
N ASP A 72 7.06 10.59 11.25
CA ASP A 72 7.25 11.20 9.93
C ASP A 72 5.96 11.25 9.09
N LEU A 73 5.12 10.21 9.11
CA LEU A 73 3.84 10.21 8.39
C LEU A 73 2.83 11.16 9.03
N ALA A 74 2.75 11.19 10.37
CA ALA A 74 1.90 12.13 11.09
C ALA A 74 2.31 13.59 10.83
N ALA A 75 3.63 13.86 10.87
CA ALA A 75 4.17 15.19 10.55
C ALA A 75 3.86 15.60 9.10
N ARG A 76 3.98 14.69 8.13
CA ARG A 76 3.64 14.96 6.72
C ARG A 76 2.15 15.27 6.52
N ILE A 77 1.27 14.56 7.21
CA ILE A 77 -0.18 14.81 7.15
C ILE A 77 -0.51 16.16 7.78
N GLN A 78 0.14 16.52 8.89
CA GLN A 78 -0.06 17.80 9.54
C GLN A 78 0.39 18.98 8.66
N ILE A 79 1.57 18.87 8.04
CA ILE A 79 2.07 19.87 7.09
C ILE A 79 1.13 20.02 5.88
N ALA A 80 0.61 18.90 5.36
CA ALA A 80 -0.36 18.94 4.27
C ALA A 80 -1.66 19.66 4.67
N ASN A 81 -2.19 19.36 5.86
CA ASN A 81 -3.40 20.00 6.39
C ASN A 81 -3.20 21.51 6.61
N GLU A 82 -2.05 21.93 7.15
CA GLU A 82 -1.71 23.34 7.34
C GLU A 82 -1.59 24.09 6.00
N HIS A 83 -0.97 23.47 5.00
CA HIS A 83 -0.85 24.03 3.66
C HIS A 83 -2.23 24.26 3.01
N PHE A 84 -3.16 23.31 3.15
CA PHE A 84 -4.52 23.48 2.63
C PHE A 84 -5.35 24.46 3.47
N ALA A 85 -5.25 24.45 4.80
CA ALA A 85 -5.96 25.39 5.67
C ALA A 85 -5.59 26.85 5.36
N ASN A 86 -4.30 27.14 5.11
CA ASN A 86 -3.84 28.48 4.73
C ASN A 86 -4.29 28.88 3.31
N LYS A 87 -4.38 27.92 2.39
CA LYS A 87 -4.88 28.15 1.03
C LYS A 87 -6.37 28.49 0.97
N PHE A 88 -7.17 27.99 1.91
CA PHE A 88 -8.60 28.29 2.01
C PHE A 88 -8.93 29.50 2.89
N LYS A 89 -8.01 29.96 3.76
CA LYS A 89 -8.16 31.23 4.50
C LYS A 89 -7.91 32.48 3.65
N GLY A 90 -7.12 32.40 2.57
CA GLY A 90 -6.80 33.54 1.70
C GLY A 90 -7.75 33.77 0.52
N LYS A 91 -8.88 33.08 0.45
CA LYS A 91 -9.90 33.23 -0.62
C LYS A 91 -11.30 33.59 -0.09
N GLY A 92 -11.36 34.07 1.15
CA GLY A 92 -12.57 34.50 1.84
C GLY A 92 -12.58 35.97 2.22
N GLU A 93 -11.85 36.82 1.49
CA GLU A 93 -11.99 38.29 1.50
C GLU A 93 -12.25 38.78 0.07
#